data_AF-A0AAX0BLF1-F1
#
_entry.id   AF-A0AAX0BLF1-F1
#
_cell.length_a   1.000
_cell.length_b   1.000
_cell.length_c   1.000
_cell.angle_alpha   90.00
_cell.angle_beta   90.00
_cell.angle_gamma   90.00
#
_symmetry.space_group_name_H-M   'P 1'
#
loop_
_entity.id
_entity.type
_entity.pdbx_description
1 polymer ?
#
loop_
_entity_poly.entity_id
_entity_poly.type
_entity_poly.pdbx_seq_one_letter_code
_entity_poly.pdbx_strand_id
1 'polypeptide(L)' 'MRKVNLCKVVCVTDYYDGLSEKEIHYIDEARIIGRTEGNSKRLSDLCHKAYADYATGAISEMAYNKIYAVCIDYAYPR' A
#
# COMPACT_ATOMS: atom_id res chain seq x y z
N MET A 1 -21.85 -8.51 23.89
CA MET A 1 -21.25 -9.47 22.94
C MET A 1 -21.45 -8.97 21.51
N ARG A 2 -20.50 -8.18 20.96
CA ARG A 2 -20.56 -7.75 19.54
C ARG A 2 -20.03 -8.90 18.70
N LYS A 3 -20.90 -9.54 17.90
CA LYS A 3 -20.50 -10.49 16.84
C LYS A 3 -19.68 -9.71 15.81
N VAL A 4 -18.36 -9.73 15.96
CA VAL A 4 -17.44 -9.33 14.90
C VAL A 4 -17.50 -10.40 13.83
N ASN A 5 -17.93 -9.99 12.64
CA ASN A 5 -18.13 -10.84 11.48
C ASN A 5 -16.77 -11.40 11.05
N LEU A 6 -16.50 -12.67 11.36
CA LEU A 6 -15.20 -13.33 11.17
C LEU A 6 -14.71 -13.26 9.71
N CYS A 7 -15.62 -13.16 8.74
CA CYS A 7 -15.29 -13.03 7.32
C CYS A 7 -14.66 -11.69 6.91
N LYS A 8 -14.75 -10.63 7.73
CA LYS A 8 -14.12 -9.31 7.41
C LYS A 8 -12.75 -9.11 8.05
N VAL A 9 -12.43 -9.87 9.09
CA VAL A 9 -11.14 -9.74 9.80
C VAL A 9 -10.01 -10.46 9.06
N VAL A 10 -10.34 -11.51 8.29
CA VAL A 10 -9.39 -12.26 7.46
C VAL A 10 -8.76 -11.37 6.37
N CYS A 11 -9.52 -10.47 5.77
CA CYS A 11 -9.08 -9.67 4.61
C CYS A 11 -7.95 -8.66 4.87
N VAL A 12 -7.74 -8.23 6.12
CA VAL A 12 -6.74 -7.20 6.45
C VAL A 12 -5.39 -7.83 6.77
N THR A 13 -5.38 -8.94 7.50
CA THR A 13 -4.16 -9.67 7.86
C THR A 13 -3.50 -10.29 6.62
N ASP A 14 -4.30 -10.85 5.70
CA ASP A 14 -3.80 -11.41 4.43
C ASP A 14 -3.18 -10.35 3.51
N TYR A 15 -3.58 -9.08 3.64
CA TYR A 15 -3.07 -8.02 2.77
C TYR A 15 -1.58 -7.76 3.01
N TYR A 16 -1.11 -7.97 4.24
CA TYR A 16 0.29 -7.75 4.63
C TYR A 16 1.06 -9.07 4.81
N ASP A 17 0.44 -10.21 4.51
CA ASP A 17 1.09 -11.51 4.69
C ASP A 17 2.27 -11.66 3.73
N GLY A 18 3.39 -12.16 4.27
CA GLY A 18 4.67 -12.25 3.55
C GLY A 18 5.37 -10.93 3.26
N LEU A 19 4.94 -9.80 3.86
CA LEU A 19 5.61 -8.50 3.73
C LEU A 19 6.51 -8.20 4.94
N SER A 20 7.64 -7.57 4.68
CA SER A 20 8.51 -6.98 5.69
C SER A 20 7.93 -5.68 6.27
N GLU A 21 8.39 -5.29 7.45
CA GLU A 21 7.98 -4.02 8.10
C GLU A 21 8.21 -2.80 7.20
N LYS A 22 9.28 -2.80 6.40
CA LYS A 22 9.58 -1.73 5.43
C LYS A 22 8.50 -1.62 4.34
N GLU A 23 8.05 -2.76 3.82
CA GLU A 23 7.03 -2.84 2.78
C GLU A 23 5.65 -2.45 3.32
N ILE A 24 5.33 -2.90 4.54
CA ILE A 24 4.12 -2.50 5.26
C ILE A 24 4.11 -0.98 5.45
N HIS A 25 5.23 -0.39 5.87
CA HIS A 25 5.36 1.05 6.04
C HIS A 25 5.09 1.81 4.73
N TYR A 26 5.64 1.34 3.60
CA TYR A 26 5.38 1.97 2.31
C TYR A 26 3.89 1.98 1.93
N ILE A 27 3.21 0.86 2.17
CA ILE A 27 1.77 0.72 1.89
C ILE A 27 0.96 1.67 2.77
N ASP A 28 1.29 1.73 4.06
CA ASP A 28 0.58 2.61 5.00
C ASP A 28 0.82 4.07 4.68
N GLU A 29 2.05 4.45 4.33
CA GLU A 29 2.40 5.80 3.91
C GLU A 29 1.64 6.20 2.63
N ALA A 30 1.60 5.31 1.62
CA ALA A 30 0.80 5.52 0.40
C ALA A 30 -0.69 5.72 0.71
N ARG A 31 -1.25 4.93 1.64
CA ARG A 31 -2.65 5.05 2.08
C ARG A 31 -2.93 6.31 2.87
N ILE A 32 -1.98 6.78 3.68
CA ILE A 32 -2.11 8.02 4.44
C ILE A 32 -2.12 9.19 3.45
N ILE A 33 -1.10 9.28 2.58
CA ILE A 33 -0.97 10.35 1.58
C ILE A 33 -2.18 10.37 0.66
N GLY A 34 -2.58 9.21 0.12
CA GLY A 34 -3.75 9.11 -0.76
C GLY A 34 -5.05 9.57 -0.08
N ARG A 35 -5.24 9.27 1.22
CA ARG A 35 -6.42 9.75 1.97
C ARG A 35 -6.36 11.22 2.33
N THR A 36 -5.18 11.77 2.62
CA THR A 36 -5.05 13.16 3.07
C THR A 36 -4.95 14.14 1.91
N GLU A 37 -4.27 13.75 0.83
CA GLU A 37 -3.91 14.62 -0.29
C GLU A 37 -4.49 14.15 -1.63
N GLY A 38 -5.01 12.93 -1.73
CA GLY A 38 -5.53 12.37 -2.99
C GLY A 38 -4.45 12.19 -4.04
N ASN A 39 -4.75 12.60 -5.27
CA ASN A 39 -3.78 12.65 -6.36
C ASN A 39 -2.82 13.83 -6.15
N SER A 40 -1.72 13.59 -5.45
CA SER A 40 -0.71 14.60 -5.16
C SER A 40 0.68 14.20 -5.69
N LYS A 41 1.54 15.20 -5.85
CA LYS A 41 2.95 14.97 -6.21
C LYS A 41 3.65 14.06 -5.19
N ARG A 42 3.32 14.17 -3.90
CA ARG A 42 3.87 13.27 -2.86
C ARG A 42 3.47 11.82 -3.08
N LEU A 43 2.24 11.56 -3.53
CA LEU A 43 1.82 10.20 -3.86
C LEU A 43 2.65 9.68 -5.03
N SER A 44 2.77 10.45 -6.12
CA SER A 44 3.59 10.10 -7.27
C SER A 44 5.07 9.87 -6.93
N ASP A 45 5.66 10.74 -6.10
CA ASP A 45 7.04 10.62 -5.62
C ASP A 45 7.23 9.33 -4.81
N LEU A 46 6.24 8.95 -3.98
CA LEU A 46 6.27 7.70 -3.24
C LEU A 46 6.22 6.47 -4.17
N CYS A 47 5.40 6.49 -5.22
CA CYS A 47 5.34 5.37 -6.17
C CYS A 47 6.66 5.23 -6.95
N HIS A 48 7.30 6.35 -7.33
CA HIS A 48 8.62 6.32 -7.95
C HIS A 48 9.71 5.80 -7.00
N LYS A 49 9.65 6.19 -5.73
CA LYS A 49 10.56 5.70 -4.69
C LYS A 49 10.39 4.20 -4.47
N ALA A 50 9.15 3.70 -4.42
CA ALA A 50 8.85 2.28 -4.33
C ALA A 50 9.38 1.52 -5.56
N TYR A 51 9.27 2.08 -6.76
CA TYR A 51 9.87 1.48 -7.97
C TYR A 51 11.40 1.41 -7.89
N ALA A 52 12.07 2.45 -7.40
CA ALA A 52 13.52 2.43 -7.21
C ALA A 52 13.97 1.38 -6.18
N ASP A 53 13.24 1.26 -5.07
CA ASP A 53 13.48 0.23 -4.06
C ASP A 53 13.21 -1.19 -4.62
N TYR A 54 12.21 -1.34 -5.48
CA TYR A 54 11.95 -2.60 -6.19
C TYR A 54 13.09 -2.95 -7.17
N ALA A 55 13.53 -1.97 -7.98
CA ALA A 55 14.60 -2.15 -8.96
C ALA A 55 15.95 -2.52 -8.33
N THR A 56 16.17 -2.13 -7.09
CA THR A 56 17.37 -2.49 -6.30
C THR A 56 17.20 -3.78 -5.48
N GLY A 57 16.02 -4.40 -5.51
CA GLY A 57 15.70 -5.60 -4.73
C GLY A 57 15.47 -5.33 -3.23
N ALA A 58 15.30 -4.06 -2.84
CA ALA A 58 15.06 -3.66 -1.46
C ALA A 58 13.61 -3.84 -1.00
N ILE A 59 12.67 -4.04 -1.94
CA ILE A 59 11.31 -4.53 -1.68
C ILE A 59 10.97 -5.62 -2.71
N SER A 60 10.06 -6.52 -2.33
CA SER A 60 9.54 -7.57 -3.19
C SER A 60 8.60 -7.02 -4.27
N GLU A 61 8.48 -7.76 -5.37
CA GLU A 61 7.49 -7.48 -6.42
C GLU A 61 6.07 -7.45 -5.85
N MET A 62 5.76 -8.33 -4.89
CA MET A 62 4.46 -8.38 -4.23
C MET A 62 4.15 -7.08 -3.47
N ALA A 63 5.13 -6.53 -2.74
CA ALA A 63 4.98 -5.25 -2.08
C ALA A 63 4.78 -4.11 -3.07
N TYR A 64 5.62 -4.07 -4.12
CA TYR A 64 5.52 -3.05 -5.16
C TYR A 64 4.14 -3.05 -5.81
N ASN A 65 3.61 -4.21 -6.19
CA ASN A 65 2.28 -4.33 -6.79
C ASN A 65 1.17 -3.80 -5.86
N LYS A 66 1.27 -4.06 -4.55
CA LYS A 66 0.32 -3.55 -3.55
C LYS A 66 0.42 -2.02 -3.39
N ILE A 67 1.64 -1.47 -3.36
CA ILE A 67 1.87 -0.02 -3.28
C ILE A 67 1.35 0.67 -4.54
N TYR A 68 1.64 0.11 -5.71
CA TYR A 68 1.20 0.64 -7.00
C TYR A 68 -0.33 0.62 -7.11
N ALA A 69 -0.98 -0.46 -6.68
CA ALA A 69 -2.45 -0.52 -6.65
C ALA A 69 -3.05 0.61 -5.79
N VAL A 70 -2.48 0.86 -4.61
CA VAL A 70 -2.89 1.98 -3.74
C VAL A 70 -2.66 3.32 -4.45
N CYS A 71 -1.50 3.53 -5.04
CA CYS A 71 -1.19 4.75 -5.79
C CYS A 71 -2.22 5.05 -6.89
N ILE A 72 -2.58 4.04 -7.69
CA ILE A 72 -3.52 4.19 -8.81
C ILE A 72 -4.95 4.44 -8.32
N ASP A 73 -5.37 3.76 -7.26
CA ASP A 73 -6.71 3.92 -6.67
C ASP A 73 -6.95 5.38 -6.20
N TYR A 74 -5.95 6.01 -5.60
CA TYR A 74 -6.02 7.42 -5.19
C TYR A 74 -5.72 8.42 -6.31
N ALA A 75 -4.93 8.04 -7.31
CA ALA A 75 -4.67 8.90 -8.48
C ALA A 75 -5.89 9.01 -9.40
N TYR A 76 -6.66 7.91 -9.53
CA TYR A 76 -7.83 7.81 -10.40
C TYR A 76 -9.01 7.17 -9.65
N PRO A 77 -9.60 7.88 -8.68
CA PRO A 77 -10.79 7.40 -7.98
C PRO A 77 -11.95 7.24 -8.97
N ARG A 78 -12.61 6.08 -8.94
CA ARG A 78 -13.78 5.76 -9.78
C ARG A 78 -15.07 6.40 -9.27
#